data_AF-A0A364RE07-F1
#
_entry.id   AF-A0A364RE07-F1
#
_cell.length_a   1.000
_cell.length_b   1.000
_cell.length_c   1.000
_cell.angle_alpha   90.00
_cell.angle_beta   90.00
_cell.angle_gamma   90.00
#
_symmetry.space_group_name_H-M   'P 1'
#
loop_
_entity.id
_entity.type
_entity.pdbx_description
1 polymer ?
#
loop_
_entity_poly.entity_id
_entity_poly.type
_entity_poly.pdbx_seq_one_letter_code
_entity_poly.pdbx_strand_id
1 'polypeptide(L)'
;MELILYACRVRLVSQFRQKKTQRFLMLAFGIVLAYFYSWLFSFVMLESHKTDAGPTPVLMLEYANLFILALIILKGFFPAYVPKIEIIQRIFPVRPVVKFRTELVVELVSPFYFILLNFLFFLWLMSPEYTFIYFLQSILVLLTAHVTLRSLQVFVERKVHWTSRHFSTAAVMAAVFVALQAQQPMFRPDTEDWLLLIAHLVALGFFIASNYFLELAAAEPRKRTVTYSQDSRRSLGWRLFKNHKLAKQMLVFGLVFKGFFLAIDAFSVTQKGSHIFDYAVTLWLFVGPIVIYSYVFNNIWGFYRNLWLTVERTSGSIKAFVKASLLPLWMPLLLDVILTLLYTAFFNHEHAAFIVSLYVSAVLILTPFGIIASIISPKAVKGGVFSFDAKASYLYNFIAIALFGMLFLPLLHPVLYLMYPLLLAGTYFAFFAVMKEYPVYKYKLFETLFKSNT
;
A
#
# COMPACT_ATOMS: atom_id res chain seq x y z
N MET A 1 1.00 21.66 -24.70
CA MET A 1 2.42 21.53 -24.27
C MET A 1 2.68 22.42 -23.06
N GLU A 2 2.29 23.70 -23.11
CA GLU A 2 2.50 24.67 -22.01
C GLU A 2 1.95 24.21 -20.65
N LEU A 3 0.74 23.65 -20.60
CA LEU A 3 0.15 23.17 -19.34
C LEU A 3 0.95 22.03 -18.68
N ILE A 4 1.51 21.13 -19.49
CA ILE A 4 2.33 20.01 -19.01
C ILE A 4 3.62 20.55 -18.42
N LEU A 5 4.33 21.40 -19.17
CA LEU A 5 5.58 22.03 -18.72
C LEU A 5 5.37 22.84 -17.44
N TYR A 6 4.30 23.64 -17.38
CA TYR A 6 3.93 24.39 -16.19
C TYR A 6 3.67 23.46 -15.00
N ALA A 7 2.86 22.42 -15.17
CA ALA A 7 2.53 21.49 -14.09
C ALA A 7 3.76 20.71 -13.60
N CYS A 8 4.66 20.28 -14.51
CA CYS A 8 5.93 19.66 -14.17
C CYS A 8 6.83 20.62 -13.38
N ARG A 9 6.94 21.89 -13.81
CA ARG A 9 7.72 22.92 -13.11
C ARG A 9 7.18 23.16 -11.72
N VAL A 10 5.86 23.33 -11.57
CA VAL A 10 5.20 23.50 -10.27
C VAL A 10 5.45 22.29 -9.38
N ARG A 11 5.35 21.07 -9.91
CA ARG A 11 5.63 19.82 -9.20
C ARG A 11 7.07 19.80 -8.67
N LEU A 12 8.07 20.07 -9.52
CA LEU A 12 9.48 20.14 -9.11
C LEU A 12 9.73 21.22 -8.07
N VAL A 13 9.23 22.44 -8.29
CA VAL A 13 9.41 23.55 -7.33
C VAL A 13 8.76 23.21 -5.99
N SER A 14 7.55 22.65 -5.98
CA SER A 14 6.86 22.21 -4.76
C SER A 14 7.64 21.13 -4.00
N GLN A 15 8.35 20.26 -4.71
CA GLN A 15 9.22 19.24 -4.10
C GLN A 15 10.44 19.86 -3.41
N PHE A 16 10.89 21.05 -3.76
CA PHE A 16 12.03 21.70 -3.10
C PHE A 16 11.66 22.90 -2.22
N ARG A 17 10.36 23.22 -2.09
CA ARG A 17 9.88 24.40 -1.37
C ARG A 17 10.20 24.37 0.13
N GLN A 18 10.16 23.19 0.76
CA GLN A 18 10.45 23.01 2.18
C GLN A 18 11.68 22.12 2.36
N LYS A 19 12.60 22.50 3.26
CA LYS A 19 13.84 21.76 3.58
C LYS A 19 14.66 21.41 2.33
N LYS A 20 14.91 22.42 1.48
CA LYS A 20 15.57 22.27 0.17
C LYS A 20 16.89 21.49 0.24
N THR A 21 17.76 21.84 1.18
CA THR A 21 19.06 21.17 1.41
C THR A 21 18.87 19.69 1.74
N GLN A 22 17.99 19.36 2.68
CA GLN A 22 17.70 17.97 3.06
C GLN A 22 17.17 17.16 1.88
N ARG A 23 16.22 17.70 1.10
CA ARG A 23 15.64 16.99 -0.05
C ARG A 23 16.63 16.81 -1.19
N PHE A 24 17.49 17.80 -1.41
CA PHE A 24 18.59 17.70 -2.37
C PHE A 24 19.59 16.60 -1.95
N LEU A 25 20.00 16.58 -0.68
CA LEU A 25 20.88 15.55 -0.13
C LEU A 25 20.25 14.15 -0.24
N MET A 26 18.94 14.00 0.04
CA MET A 26 18.25 12.72 -0.15
C MET A 26 18.24 12.25 -1.61
N LEU A 27 18.06 13.16 -2.56
CA LEU A 27 18.11 12.81 -3.98
C LEU A 27 19.53 12.44 -4.43
N ALA A 28 20.54 13.19 -4.01
CA ALA A 28 21.94 12.87 -4.27
C ALA A 28 22.30 11.49 -3.70
N PHE A 29 21.94 11.23 -2.45
CA PHE A 29 22.09 9.93 -1.82
C PHE A 29 21.32 8.83 -2.57
N GLY A 30 20.10 9.12 -3.04
CA GLY A 30 19.32 8.20 -3.87
C GLY A 30 20.00 7.84 -5.19
N ILE A 31 20.68 8.78 -5.85
CA ILE A 31 21.47 8.51 -7.06
C ILE A 31 22.67 7.62 -6.73
N VAL A 32 23.38 7.90 -5.64
CA VAL A 32 24.51 7.07 -5.17
C VAL A 32 24.05 5.64 -4.87
N LEU A 33 22.90 5.48 -4.20
CA LEU A 33 22.30 4.17 -3.98
C LEU A 33 21.89 3.50 -5.28
N ALA A 34 21.27 4.22 -6.21
CA ALA A 34 20.92 3.68 -7.52
C ALA A 34 22.15 3.13 -8.26
N TYR A 35 23.25 3.89 -8.26
CA TYR A 35 24.53 3.43 -8.79
C TYR A 35 25.03 2.16 -8.09
N PHE A 36 25.08 2.16 -6.75
CA PHE A 36 25.56 1.03 -5.96
C PHE A 36 24.74 -0.24 -6.19
N TYR A 37 23.40 -0.14 -6.17
CA TYR A 37 22.53 -1.30 -6.42
C TYR A 37 22.59 -1.77 -7.87
N SER A 38 22.80 -0.86 -8.84
CA SER A 38 22.99 -1.25 -10.24
C SER A 38 24.28 -2.04 -10.42
N TRP A 39 25.36 -1.59 -9.78
CA TRP A 39 26.64 -2.29 -9.76
C TRP A 39 26.52 -3.67 -9.10
N LEU A 40 25.87 -3.74 -7.93
CA LEU A 40 25.63 -5.01 -7.23
C LEU A 40 24.81 -5.98 -8.09
N PHE A 41 23.73 -5.51 -8.71
CA PHE A 41 22.88 -6.33 -9.56
C PHE A 41 23.63 -6.80 -10.82
N SER A 42 24.42 -5.92 -11.43
CA SER A 42 25.30 -6.27 -12.55
C SER A 42 26.34 -7.33 -12.16
N PHE A 43 26.92 -7.23 -10.97
CA PHE A 43 27.86 -8.22 -10.45
C PHE A 43 27.18 -9.59 -10.28
N VAL A 44 25.98 -9.61 -9.70
CA VAL A 44 25.19 -10.84 -9.52
C VAL A 44 24.83 -11.49 -10.86
N MET A 45 24.49 -10.68 -11.88
CA MET A 45 24.23 -11.19 -13.24
C MET A 45 25.47 -11.78 -13.90
N LEU A 46 26.64 -11.16 -13.71
CA LEU A 46 27.90 -11.67 -14.22
C LEU A 46 28.26 -13.01 -13.56
N GLU A 47 28.01 -13.13 -12.25
CA GLU A 47 28.32 -14.35 -11.51
C GLU A 47 27.35 -15.48 -11.83
N SER A 48 26.07 -15.17 -12.07
CA SER A 48 25.09 -16.18 -12.52
C SER A 48 25.40 -16.72 -13.91
N HIS A 49 26.03 -15.92 -14.77
CA HIS A 49 26.51 -16.38 -16.07
C HIS A 49 27.71 -17.35 -15.96
N LYS A 50 28.56 -17.18 -14.94
CA LYS A 50 29.74 -18.04 -14.72
C LYS A 50 29.42 -19.34 -14.01
N THR A 51 28.31 -19.38 -13.27
CA THR A 51 27.96 -20.51 -12.41
C THR A 51 26.72 -21.21 -13.00
N ASP A 52 26.91 -22.36 -13.67
CA ASP A 52 25.82 -23.15 -14.26
C ASP A 52 24.77 -23.66 -13.25
N ALA A 53 25.00 -23.46 -11.95
CA ALA A 53 24.11 -23.86 -10.87
C ALA A 53 23.05 -22.80 -10.50
N GLY A 54 23.02 -21.64 -11.16
CA GLY A 54 22.13 -20.51 -10.83
C GLY A 54 21.00 -20.23 -11.85
N PRO A 55 20.03 -19.36 -11.52
CA PRO A 55 19.06 -18.86 -12.48
C PRO A 55 19.77 -18.06 -13.59
N THR A 56 19.38 -18.28 -14.85
CA THR A 56 19.99 -17.61 -15.99
C THR A 56 19.83 -16.08 -15.89
N PRO A 57 20.76 -15.27 -16.46
CA PRO A 57 20.67 -13.81 -16.46
C PRO A 57 19.32 -13.30 -16.99
N VAL A 58 18.77 -13.94 -18.02
CA VAL A 58 17.44 -13.65 -18.58
C VAL A 58 16.34 -13.79 -17.52
N LEU A 59 16.35 -14.90 -16.78
CA LEU A 59 15.38 -15.16 -15.71
C LEU A 59 15.53 -14.14 -14.56
N MET A 60 16.77 -13.75 -14.24
CA MET A 60 17.03 -12.71 -13.23
C MET A 60 16.46 -11.35 -13.67
N LEU A 61 16.60 -10.98 -14.95
CA LEU A 61 16.02 -9.75 -15.49
C LEU A 61 14.49 -9.80 -15.51
N GLU A 62 13.89 -10.96 -15.81
CA GLU A 62 12.45 -11.19 -15.68
C GLU A 62 11.96 -10.93 -14.27
N TYR A 63 12.60 -11.55 -13.27
CA TYR A 63 12.24 -11.34 -11.88
C TYR A 63 12.49 -9.91 -11.41
N ALA A 64 13.55 -9.25 -11.87
CA ALA A 64 13.81 -7.85 -11.55
C ALA A 64 12.70 -6.94 -12.11
N ASN A 65 12.26 -7.16 -13.35
CA ASN A 65 11.18 -6.40 -13.96
C ASN A 65 9.83 -6.64 -13.28
N LEU A 66 9.51 -7.91 -12.95
CA LEU A 66 8.33 -8.25 -12.15
C LEU A 66 8.40 -7.60 -10.76
N PHE A 67 9.58 -7.57 -10.14
CA PHE A 67 9.79 -6.91 -8.86
C PHE A 67 9.59 -5.40 -8.95
N ILE A 68 10.11 -4.74 -10.00
CA ILE A 68 9.87 -3.31 -10.24
C ILE A 68 8.38 -3.03 -10.41
N LEU A 69 7.68 -3.85 -11.19
CA LEU A 69 6.23 -3.76 -11.38
C LEU A 69 5.50 -3.90 -10.05
N ALA A 70 5.82 -4.93 -9.27
CA ALA A 70 5.23 -5.17 -7.97
C ALA A 70 5.51 -4.00 -7.02
N LEU A 71 6.75 -3.50 -6.96
CA LEU A 71 7.14 -2.38 -6.10
C LEU A 71 6.38 -1.09 -6.45
N ILE A 72 6.20 -0.79 -7.75
CA ILE A 72 5.44 0.38 -8.20
C ILE A 72 3.96 0.26 -7.81
N ILE A 73 3.37 -0.92 -7.91
CA ILE A 73 1.97 -1.13 -7.50
C ILE A 73 1.89 -1.06 -5.97
N LEU A 74 2.72 -1.82 -5.26
CA LEU A 74 2.74 -1.93 -3.80
C LEU A 74 2.96 -0.58 -3.12
N LYS A 75 3.84 0.30 -3.62
CA LYS A 75 4.04 1.63 -3.02
C LYS A 75 2.77 2.47 -2.97
N GLY A 76 1.81 2.19 -3.86
CA GLY A 76 0.52 2.87 -3.89
C GLY A 76 -0.44 2.39 -2.81
N PHE A 77 -0.17 1.25 -2.18
CA PHE A 77 -1.10 0.54 -1.33
C PHE A 77 -0.54 0.18 0.05
N PHE A 78 0.78 -0.04 0.16
CA PHE A 78 1.49 -0.50 1.34
C PHE A 78 2.68 0.44 1.67
N PRO A 79 2.94 0.74 2.96
CA PRO A 79 2.22 0.31 4.17
C PRO A 79 0.91 1.09 4.42
N ALA A 80 0.67 2.14 3.64
CA ALA A 80 -0.56 2.91 3.66
C ALA A 80 -0.93 3.28 2.23
N TYR A 81 -2.24 3.34 1.97
CA TYR A 81 -2.76 3.73 0.67
C TYR A 81 -2.35 5.16 0.29
N VAL A 82 -1.77 5.32 -0.90
CA VAL A 82 -1.43 6.61 -1.51
C VAL A 82 -2.44 6.91 -2.62
N PRO A 83 -3.20 8.00 -2.51
CA PRO A 83 -4.22 8.32 -3.48
C PRO A 83 -3.67 8.86 -4.81
N LYS A 84 -4.49 8.79 -5.85
CA LYS A 84 -4.23 9.43 -7.14
C LYS A 84 -4.21 10.95 -6.99
N ILE A 85 -3.30 11.58 -7.71
CA ILE A 85 -3.06 13.02 -7.65
C ILE A 85 -3.94 13.74 -8.67
N GLU A 86 -4.95 14.47 -8.21
CA GLU A 86 -5.75 15.35 -9.07
C GLU A 86 -5.10 16.75 -9.14
N ILE A 87 -4.19 16.94 -10.09
CA ILE A 87 -3.49 18.24 -10.30
C ILE A 87 -4.48 19.29 -10.79
N ILE A 88 -5.34 18.90 -11.74
CA ILE A 88 -6.32 19.79 -12.33
C ILE A 88 -7.69 19.36 -11.79
N GLN A 89 -8.27 20.16 -10.91
CA GLN A 89 -9.60 19.87 -10.39
C GLN A 89 -10.64 19.81 -11.52
N ARG A 90 -11.67 18.97 -11.36
CA ARG A 90 -12.70 18.75 -12.39
C ARG A 90 -13.53 20.00 -12.72
N ILE A 91 -13.55 20.98 -11.81
CA ILE A 91 -14.27 22.24 -11.98
C ILE A 91 -13.60 23.16 -13.03
N PHE A 92 -12.32 22.95 -13.31
CA PHE A 92 -11.62 23.76 -14.30
C PHE A 92 -12.05 23.37 -15.72
N PRO A 93 -12.28 24.33 -16.62
CA PRO A 93 -12.76 24.08 -17.98
C PRO A 93 -11.64 23.60 -18.91
N VAL A 94 -10.95 22.52 -18.54
CA VAL A 94 -9.89 21.89 -19.33
C VAL A 94 -10.44 20.66 -20.03
N ARG A 95 -10.17 20.51 -21.32
CA ARG A 95 -10.59 19.33 -22.09
C ARG A 95 -10.10 18.03 -21.43
N PRO A 96 -10.93 16.97 -21.32
CA PRO A 96 -10.57 15.74 -20.60
C PRO A 96 -9.27 15.07 -21.09
N VAL A 97 -9.02 15.08 -22.41
CA VAL A 97 -7.78 14.52 -22.99
C VAL A 97 -6.55 15.29 -22.53
N VAL A 98 -6.62 16.62 -22.52
CA VAL A 98 -5.50 17.48 -22.10
C VAL A 98 -5.22 17.26 -20.61
N LYS A 99 -6.28 17.20 -19.80
CA LYS A 99 -6.18 16.89 -18.38
C LYS A 99 -5.53 15.52 -18.14
N PHE A 100 -6.01 14.48 -18.82
CA PHE A 100 -5.49 13.12 -18.71
C PHE A 100 -4.00 13.05 -19.03
N ARG A 101 -3.60 13.61 -20.18
CA ARG A 101 -2.19 13.64 -20.61
C ARG A 101 -1.30 14.40 -19.63
N THR A 102 -1.77 15.55 -19.13
CA THR A 102 -1.01 16.33 -18.13
C THR A 102 -0.84 15.55 -16.84
N GLU A 103 -1.92 14.95 -16.31
CA GLU A 103 -1.81 14.15 -15.08
C GLU A 103 -0.88 12.95 -15.28
N LEU A 104 -0.99 12.24 -16.40
CA LEU A 104 -0.17 11.06 -16.70
C LEU A 104 1.33 11.39 -16.73
N VAL A 105 1.70 12.49 -17.40
CA VAL A 105 3.11 12.90 -17.50
C VAL A 105 3.62 13.45 -16.16
N VAL A 106 2.85 14.26 -15.45
CA VAL A 106 3.33 14.90 -14.22
C VAL A 106 3.45 13.89 -13.06
N GLU A 107 2.65 12.82 -13.05
CA GLU A 107 2.79 11.74 -12.07
C GLU A 107 4.14 10.99 -12.20
N LEU A 108 4.68 10.90 -13.42
CA LEU A 108 6.03 10.36 -13.66
C LEU A 108 7.14 11.29 -13.12
N VAL A 109 6.86 12.58 -12.93
CA VAL A 109 7.79 13.55 -12.33
C VAL A 109 7.75 13.43 -10.80
N SER A 110 8.32 12.34 -10.29
CA SER A 110 8.50 12.09 -8.85
C SER A 110 9.93 11.63 -8.53
N PRO A 111 10.44 11.91 -7.30
CA PRO A 111 11.74 11.44 -6.86
C PRO A 111 11.93 9.93 -7.02
N PHE A 112 10.86 9.16 -6.79
CA PHE A 112 10.87 7.71 -6.93
C PHE A 112 11.17 7.26 -8.36
N TYR A 113 10.42 7.76 -9.35
CA TYR A 113 10.64 7.39 -10.75
C TYR A 113 11.98 7.91 -11.26
N PHE A 114 12.41 9.06 -10.77
CA PHE A 114 13.74 9.60 -11.07
C PHE A 114 14.87 8.67 -10.59
N ILE A 115 14.83 8.22 -9.34
CA ILE A 115 15.83 7.27 -8.80
C ILE A 115 15.79 5.94 -9.56
N LEU A 116 14.59 5.41 -9.81
CA LEU A 116 14.41 4.15 -10.53
C LEU A 116 14.95 4.23 -11.97
N LEU A 117 14.72 5.33 -12.67
CA LEU A 117 15.24 5.54 -14.02
C LEU A 117 16.78 5.65 -14.01
N ASN A 118 17.36 6.33 -13.01
CA ASN A 118 18.82 6.35 -12.84
C ASN A 118 19.38 4.94 -12.57
N PHE A 119 18.69 4.12 -11.76
CA PHE A 119 19.07 2.72 -11.56
C PHE A 119 19.07 1.94 -12.89
N LEU A 120 17.99 1.99 -13.67
CA LEU A 120 17.94 1.30 -14.97
C LEU A 120 19.01 1.81 -15.95
N PHE A 121 19.30 3.10 -15.91
CA PHE A 121 20.33 3.71 -16.75
C PHE A 121 21.74 3.27 -16.34
N PHE A 122 22.07 3.28 -15.05
CA PHE A 122 23.36 2.77 -14.57
C PHE A 122 23.50 1.27 -14.82
N LEU A 123 22.42 0.49 -14.66
CA LEU A 123 22.44 -0.94 -14.98
C LEU A 123 22.78 -1.18 -16.45
N TRP A 124 22.23 -0.37 -17.37
CA TRP A 124 22.57 -0.40 -18.79
C TRP A 124 24.02 -0.02 -19.10
N LEU A 125 24.59 0.93 -18.36
CA LEU A 125 25.99 1.31 -18.56
C LEU A 125 26.98 0.28 -17.99
N MET A 126 26.59 -0.46 -16.95
CA MET A 126 27.51 -1.33 -16.21
C MET A 126 27.42 -2.81 -16.59
N SER A 127 26.24 -3.29 -16.96
CA SER A 127 26.00 -4.71 -17.19
C SER A 127 26.08 -5.03 -18.68
N PRO A 128 27.09 -5.80 -19.14
CA PRO A 128 27.21 -6.16 -20.56
C PRO A 128 26.02 -7.01 -21.04
N GLU A 129 25.44 -7.81 -20.15
CA GLU A 129 24.25 -8.64 -20.42
C GLU A 129 22.95 -7.82 -20.55
N TYR A 130 22.94 -6.57 -20.07
CA TYR A 130 21.74 -5.73 -20.10
C TYR A 130 21.76 -4.86 -21.35
N THR A 131 21.38 -5.47 -22.48
CA THR A 131 21.34 -4.78 -23.77
C THR A 131 20.36 -3.60 -23.78
N PHE A 132 20.48 -2.73 -24.78
CA PHE A 132 19.55 -1.61 -24.98
C PHE A 132 18.08 -2.07 -25.11
N ILE A 133 17.86 -3.28 -25.63
CA ILE A 133 16.52 -3.85 -25.77
C ILE A 133 15.94 -4.18 -24.39
N TYR A 134 16.72 -4.78 -23.49
CA TYR A 134 16.33 -5.00 -22.09
C TYR A 134 16.07 -3.69 -21.35
N PHE A 135 16.82 -2.63 -21.66
CA PHE A 135 16.55 -1.29 -21.14
C PHE A 135 15.18 -0.75 -21.58
N LEU A 136 14.86 -0.82 -22.88
CA LEU A 136 13.55 -0.43 -23.41
C LEU A 136 12.41 -1.24 -22.80
N GLN A 137 12.60 -2.55 -22.66
CA GLN A 137 11.65 -3.42 -22.00
C GLN A 137 11.37 -2.99 -20.56
N SER A 138 12.41 -2.69 -19.78
CA SER A 138 12.25 -2.28 -18.39
C SER A 138 11.55 -0.91 -18.28
N ILE A 139 11.75 -0.03 -19.26
CA ILE A 139 10.95 1.20 -19.40
C ILE A 139 9.48 0.87 -19.68
N LEU A 140 9.18 -0.09 -20.56
CA LEU A 140 7.81 -0.52 -20.84
C LEU A 140 7.14 -1.10 -19.60
N VAL A 141 7.86 -1.92 -18.83
CA VAL A 141 7.38 -2.47 -17.57
C VAL A 141 7.10 -1.35 -16.55
N LEU A 142 7.98 -0.36 -16.44
CA LEU A 142 7.79 0.81 -15.58
C LEU A 142 6.53 1.59 -15.95
N LEU A 143 6.34 1.88 -17.24
CA LEU A 143 5.16 2.58 -17.75
C LEU A 143 3.87 1.76 -17.54
N THR A 144 3.93 0.46 -17.80
CA THR A 144 2.83 -0.48 -17.57
C THR A 144 2.44 -0.46 -16.09
N ALA A 145 3.41 -0.60 -15.19
CA ALA A 145 3.17 -0.58 -13.75
C ALA A 145 2.59 0.77 -13.28
N HIS A 146 3.05 1.89 -13.86
CA HIS A 146 2.48 3.21 -13.57
C HIS A 146 1.00 3.31 -13.98
N VAL A 147 0.65 2.87 -15.19
CA VAL A 147 -0.73 2.87 -15.70
C VAL A 147 -1.59 1.88 -14.89
N THR A 148 -1.05 0.73 -14.48
CA THR A 148 -1.73 -0.24 -13.62
C THR A 148 -2.05 0.37 -12.27
N LEU A 149 -1.06 0.97 -11.60
CA LEU A 149 -1.24 1.67 -10.33
C LEU A 149 -2.35 2.72 -10.46
N ARG A 150 -2.29 3.56 -11.49
CA ARG A 150 -3.28 4.61 -11.74
C ARG A 150 -4.68 4.04 -11.99
N SER A 151 -4.78 2.96 -12.77
CA SER A 151 -6.05 2.27 -13.04
C SER A 151 -6.66 1.71 -11.76
N LEU A 152 -5.85 1.00 -10.96
CA LEU A 152 -6.26 0.46 -9.67
C LEU A 152 -6.69 1.57 -8.71
N GLN A 153 -5.93 2.67 -8.65
CA GLN A 153 -6.33 3.85 -7.87
C GLN A 153 -7.69 4.36 -8.33
N VAL A 154 -7.91 4.57 -9.64
CA VAL A 154 -9.21 5.02 -10.17
C VAL A 154 -10.34 4.06 -9.79
N PHE A 155 -10.13 2.74 -9.88
CA PHE A 155 -11.11 1.73 -9.49
C PHE A 155 -11.45 1.75 -7.99
N VAL A 156 -10.43 1.86 -7.13
CA VAL A 156 -10.59 1.88 -5.66
C VAL A 156 -11.24 3.19 -5.20
N GLU A 157 -10.86 4.29 -5.83
CA GLU A 157 -11.21 5.64 -5.43
C GLU A 157 -12.57 6.09 -5.95
N ARG A 158 -12.81 5.83 -7.24
CA ARG A 158 -13.96 6.35 -7.95
C ARG A 158 -14.95 5.21 -8.11
N LYS A 159 -16.18 5.44 -7.67
CA LYS A 159 -17.27 4.50 -7.94
C LYS A 159 -17.60 4.60 -9.44
N VAL A 160 -16.98 3.75 -10.25
CA VAL A 160 -17.20 3.69 -11.70
C VAL A 160 -18.61 3.17 -11.97
N HIS A 161 -19.29 3.71 -12.99
CA HIS A 161 -20.57 3.18 -13.44
C HIS A 161 -20.31 2.03 -14.42
N TRP A 162 -20.55 0.81 -13.96
CA TRP A 162 -20.28 -0.41 -14.74
C TRP A 162 -21.10 -0.49 -16.04
N THR A 163 -22.22 0.22 -16.12
CA THR A 163 -23.09 0.28 -17.31
C THR A 163 -22.78 1.47 -18.23
N SER A 164 -21.77 2.30 -17.91
CA SER A 164 -21.34 3.36 -18.82
C SER A 164 -20.73 2.76 -20.09
N ARG A 165 -21.01 3.37 -21.25
CA ARG A 165 -20.34 3.02 -22.51
C ARG A 165 -18.83 3.19 -22.40
N HIS A 166 -18.37 4.21 -21.67
CA HIS A 166 -16.94 4.44 -21.44
C HIS A 166 -16.30 3.34 -20.61
N PHE A 167 -17.03 2.75 -19.66
CA PHE A 167 -16.53 1.59 -18.91
C PHE A 167 -16.41 0.36 -19.82
N SER A 168 -17.40 0.11 -20.66
CA SER A 168 -17.37 -1.02 -21.61
C SER A 168 -16.20 -0.89 -22.58
N THR A 169 -15.95 0.32 -23.12
CA THR A 169 -14.77 0.57 -23.97
C THR A 169 -13.46 0.41 -23.20
N ALA A 170 -13.38 0.87 -21.94
CA ALA A 170 -12.20 0.65 -21.12
C ALA A 170 -11.92 -0.83 -20.89
N ALA A 171 -12.96 -1.62 -20.62
CA ALA A 171 -12.87 -3.06 -20.39
C ALA A 171 -12.38 -3.81 -21.64
N VAL A 172 -12.89 -3.47 -22.84
CA VAL A 172 -12.43 -4.08 -24.10
C VAL A 172 -10.95 -3.77 -24.35
N MET A 173 -10.53 -2.51 -24.20
CA MET A 173 -9.13 -2.12 -24.40
C MET A 173 -8.19 -2.76 -23.37
N ALA A 174 -8.65 -2.94 -22.12
CA ALA A 174 -7.92 -3.68 -21.10
C ALA A 174 -7.85 -5.17 -21.43
N ALA A 175 -8.93 -5.77 -21.95
CA ALA A 175 -8.96 -7.18 -22.32
C ALA A 175 -7.98 -7.49 -23.46
N VAL A 176 -7.82 -6.60 -24.44
CA VAL A 176 -6.78 -6.73 -25.49
C VAL A 176 -5.38 -6.74 -24.88
N PHE A 177 -5.09 -5.82 -23.96
CA PHE A 177 -3.82 -5.81 -23.24
C PHE A 177 -3.60 -7.11 -22.45
N VAL A 178 -4.60 -7.53 -21.66
CA VAL A 178 -4.52 -8.74 -20.82
C VAL A 178 -4.39 -10.00 -21.68
N ALA A 179 -5.07 -10.09 -22.82
CA ALA A 179 -4.96 -11.24 -23.71
C ALA A 179 -3.53 -11.42 -24.23
N LEU A 180 -2.88 -10.33 -24.63
CA LEU A 180 -1.48 -10.37 -25.07
C LEU A 180 -0.53 -10.73 -23.92
N GLN A 181 -0.70 -10.11 -22.75
CA GLN A 181 0.13 -10.39 -21.58
C GLN A 181 -0.10 -11.80 -20.98
N ALA A 182 -1.28 -12.38 -21.17
CA ALA A 182 -1.57 -13.75 -20.72
C ALA A 182 -0.87 -14.80 -21.59
N GLN A 183 -0.71 -14.52 -22.89
CA GLN A 183 0.02 -15.39 -23.81
C GLN A 183 1.53 -15.21 -23.66
N GLN A 184 1.99 -13.96 -23.60
CA GLN A 184 3.40 -13.60 -23.47
C GLN A 184 3.55 -12.50 -22.41
N PRO A 185 3.80 -12.88 -21.15
CA PRO A 185 3.82 -11.94 -20.01
C PRO A 185 5.05 -11.03 -20.00
N MET A 186 6.11 -11.41 -20.70
CA MET A 186 7.29 -10.57 -20.89
C MET A 186 7.89 -10.86 -22.26
N PHE A 187 8.39 -9.81 -22.90
CA PHE A 187 9.23 -9.93 -24.09
C PHE A 187 10.59 -10.54 -23.72
N ARG A 188 11.13 -11.46 -24.53
CA ARG A 188 12.44 -12.10 -24.32
C ARG A 188 13.36 -11.77 -25.48
N PRO A 189 14.23 -10.75 -25.36
CA PRO A 189 15.08 -10.26 -26.44
C PRO A 189 15.92 -11.33 -27.15
N ASP A 190 16.34 -12.36 -26.42
CA ASP A 190 17.26 -13.38 -26.95
C ASP A 190 16.55 -14.48 -27.75
N THR A 191 15.23 -14.60 -27.60
CA THR A 191 14.44 -15.69 -28.20
C THR A 191 13.31 -15.20 -29.10
N GLU A 192 12.93 -13.93 -28.99
CA GLU A 192 11.72 -13.39 -29.61
C GLU A 192 12.03 -12.26 -30.60
N ASP A 193 11.23 -12.21 -31.66
CA ASP A 193 11.37 -11.26 -32.76
C ASP A 193 11.04 -9.82 -32.32
N TRP A 194 11.68 -8.82 -32.91
CA TRP A 194 11.46 -7.39 -32.63
C TRP A 194 10.00 -6.96 -32.85
N LEU A 195 9.27 -7.68 -33.70
CA LEU A 195 7.83 -7.51 -33.90
C LEU A 195 7.03 -7.66 -32.60
N LEU A 196 7.49 -8.52 -31.68
CA LEU A 196 6.81 -8.73 -30.42
C LEU A 196 7.01 -7.57 -29.45
N LEU A 197 8.16 -6.88 -29.50
CA LEU A 197 8.36 -5.62 -28.79
C LEU A 197 7.36 -4.55 -29.25
N ILE A 198 7.10 -4.47 -30.56
CA ILE A 198 6.07 -3.59 -31.12
C ILE A 198 4.69 -3.99 -30.63
N ALA A 199 4.38 -5.29 -30.58
CA ALA A 199 3.11 -5.77 -30.05
C ALA A 199 2.92 -5.36 -28.58
N HIS A 200 3.97 -5.44 -27.75
CA HIS A 200 3.96 -4.95 -26.36
C HIS A 200 3.77 -3.43 -26.25
N LEU A 201 4.42 -2.65 -27.13
CA LEU A 201 4.22 -1.20 -27.22
C LEU A 201 2.76 -0.84 -27.56
N VAL A 202 2.18 -1.54 -28.54
CA VAL A 202 0.78 -1.37 -28.96
C VAL A 202 -0.16 -1.77 -27.82
N ALA A 203 0.12 -2.88 -27.13
CA ALA A 203 -0.64 -3.32 -25.96
C ALA A 203 -0.63 -2.27 -24.84
N LEU A 204 0.53 -1.67 -24.54
CA LEU A 204 0.62 -0.55 -23.59
C LEU A 204 -0.19 0.66 -24.08
N GLY A 205 -0.20 0.95 -25.38
CA GLY A 205 -1.05 1.98 -25.98
C GLY A 205 -2.55 1.72 -25.72
N PHE A 206 -3.00 0.49 -25.92
CA PHE A 206 -4.37 0.06 -25.58
C PHE A 206 -4.65 0.21 -24.08
N PHE A 207 -3.70 -0.11 -23.22
CA PHE A 207 -3.85 0.01 -21.78
C PHE A 207 -3.93 1.48 -21.32
N ILE A 208 -3.15 2.37 -21.91
CA ILE A 208 -3.25 3.82 -21.69
C ILE A 208 -4.63 4.33 -22.14
N ALA A 209 -5.11 3.88 -23.31
CA ALA A 209 -6.44 4.23 -23.79
C ALA A 209 -7.55 3.71 -22.86
N SER A 210 -7.40 2.48 -22.35
CA SER A 210 -8.30 1.92 -21.33
C SER A 210 -8.35 2.81 -20.09
N ASN A 211 -7.21 3.23 -19.57
CA ASN A 211 -7.13 4.11 -18.41
C ASN A 211 -7.82 5.47 -18.67
N TYR A 212 -7.67 6.04 -19.86
CA TYR A 212 -8.38 7.26 -20.26
C TYR A 212 -9.91 7.09 -20.23
N PHE A 213 -10.43 6.02 -20.84
CA PHE A 213 -11.87 5.76 -20.84
C PHE A 213 -12.42 5.44 -19.44
N LEU A 214 -11.63 4.76 -18.62
CA LEU A 214 -11.96 4.51 -17.22
C LEU A 214 -12.12 5.83 -16.45
N GLU A 215 -11.27 6.82 -16.70
CA GLU A 215 -11.39 8.13 -16.09
C GLU A 215 -12.62 8.90 -16.54
N LEU A 216 -13.00 8.79 -17.82
CA LEU A 216 -14.24 9.37 -18.33
C LEU A 216 -15.47 8.73 -17.67
N ALA A 217 -15.51 7.40 -17.58
CA ALA A 217 -16.58 6.68 -16.89
C ALA A 217 -16.68 7.08 -15.41
N ALA A 218 -15.55 7.41 -14.79
CA ALA A 218 -15.48 7.87 -13.41
C ALA A 218 -15.77 9.38 -13.23
N ALA A 219 -15.86 10.14 -14.33
CA ALA A 219 -16.16 11.57 -14.34
C ALA A 219 -17.68 11.86 -14.46
N GLU A 220 -18.49 10.88 -14.84
CA GLU A 220 -19.93 11.04 -15.02
C GLU A 220 -20.63 11.53 -13.73
N PRO A 221 -21.47 12.58 -13.82
CA PRO A 221 -22.16 13.15 -12.66
C PRO A 221 -23.16 12.15 -12.07
N ARG A 222 -23.09 11.95 -10.75
CA ARG A 222 -24.02 11.07 -10.02
C ARG A 222 -25.18 11.88 -9.45
N LYS A 223 -26.40 11.41 -9.67
CA LYS A 223 -27.55 11.77 -8.82
C LYS A 223 -27.30 11.19 -7.43
N ARG A 224 -27.01 12.05 -6.45
CA ARG A 224 -26.77 11.63 -5.06
C ARG A 224 -28.12 11.33 -4.42
N THR A 225 -28.52 10.05 -4.40
CA THR A 225 -29.64 9.62 -3.57
C THR A 225 -29.15 9.58 -2.12
N VAL A 226 -29.70 10.47 -1.28
CA VAL A 226 -29.42 10.48 0.15
C VAL A 226 -30.20 9.33 0.77
N THR A 227 -29.52 8.20 0.99
CA THR A 227 -30.12 7.07 1.71
C THR A 227 -30.01 7.34 3.21
N TYR A 228 -31.10 7.78 3.82
CA TYR A 228 -31.20 7.81 5.29
C TYR A 228 -31.27 6.37 5.80
N SER A 229 -30.24 5.87 6.47
CA SER A 229 -30.34 4.56 7.12
C SER A 229 -30.99 4.73 8.50
N GLN A 230 -32.23 4.27 8.65
CA GLN A 230 -32.98 4.27 9.93
C GLN A 230 -32.73 3.00 10.78
N ASP A 231 -31.67 2.23 10.52
CA ASP A 231 -31.42 0.97 11.23
C ASP A 231 -30.86 1.20 12.65
N SER A 232 -31.76 1.37 13.62
CA SER A 232 -31.44 1.44 15.07
C SER A 232 -30.98 0.10 15.65
N ARG A 233 -31.31 -1.04 15.02
CA ARG A 233 -31.00 -2.40 15.49
C ARG A 233 -29.54 -2.84 15.32
N ARG A 234 -28.69 -2.06 14.64
CA ARG A 234 -27.29 -2.43 14.37
C ARG A 234 -26.34 -1.99 15.49
N SER A 235 -25.39 -2.84 15.84
CA SER A 235 -24.38 -2.56 16.88
C SER A 235 -23.63 -1.25 16.59
N LEU A 236 -23.26 -0.52 17.65
CA LEU A 236 -22.55 0.76 17.53
C LEU A 236 -21.21 0.60 16.78
N GLY A 237 -20.47 -0.49 17.03
CA GLY A 237 -19.23 -0.80 16.30
C GLY A 237 -19.46 -0.97 14.80
N TRP A 238 -20.52 -1.67 14.39
CA TRP A 238 -20.88 -1.80 12.98
C TRP A 238 -21.28 -0.47 12.36
N ARG A 239 -21.98 0.40 13.10
CA ARG A 239 -22.32 1.76 12.64
C ARG A 239 -21.06 2.61 12.48
N LEU A 240 -20.14 2.58 13.43
CA LEU A 240 -18.86 3.29 13.37
C LEU A 240 -18.00 2.82 12.19
N PHE A 241 -17.95 1.50 11.95
CA PHE A 241 -17.27 0.93 10.79
C PHE A 241 -17.94 1.32 9.47
N LYS A 242 -19.25 1.14 9.34
CA LYS A 242 -19.99 1.39 8.09
C LYS A 242 -20.04 2.88 7.72
N ASN A 243 -20.19 3.76 8.72
CA ASN A 243 -20.44 5.18 8.49
C ASN A 243 -19.16 5.97 8.23
N HIS A 244 -18.02 5.55 8.81
CA HIS A 244 -16.76 6.24 8.56
C HIS A 244 -16.11 5.76 7.25
N LYS A 245 -16.49 6.42 6.14
CA LYS A 245 -16.09 6.03 4.76
C LYS A 245 -14.60 5.72 4.60
N LEU A 246 -13.71 6.57 5.15
CA LEU A 246 -12.26 6.43 4.98
C LEU A 246 -11.72 5.18 5.71
N ALA A 247 -11.96 5.09 7.03
CA ALA A 247 -11.64 3.92 7.84
C ALA A 247 -12.17 2.61 7.20
N LYS A 248 -13.43 2.59 6.74
CA LYS A 248 -13.98 1.44 6.02
C LYS A 248 -13.15 1.07 4.78
N GLN A 249 -12.86 2.03 3.92
CA GLN A 249 -12.12 1.78 2.68
C GLN A 249 -10.72 1.25 2.97
N MET A 250 -10.01 1.83 3.94
CA MET A 250 -8.66 1.38 4.33
C MET A 250 -8.67 -0.04 4.92
N LEU A 251 -9.63 -0.34 5.80
CA LEU A 251 -9.74 -1.67 6.40
C LEU A 251 -10.16 -2.73 5.39
N VAL A 252 -11.15 -2.44 4.54
CA VAL A 252 -11.57 -3.37 3.48
C VAL A 252 -10.42 -3.61 2.51
N PHE A 253 -9.70 -2.55 2.13
CA PHE A 253 -8.53 -2.68 1.27
C PHE A 253 -7.49 -3.61 1.90
N GLY A 254 -7.12 -3.36 3.17
CA GLY A 254 -6.18 -4.20 3.89
C GLY A 254 -6.60 -5.66 4.00
N LEU A 255 -7.88 -5.92 4.31
CA LEU A 255 -8.43 -7.28 4.39
C LEU A 255 -8.45 -8.00 3.03
N VAL A 256 -8.83 -7.30 1.96
CA VAL A 256 -8.79 -7.85 0.59
C VAL A 256 -7.35 -8.20 0.20
N PHE A 257 -6.41 -7.31 0.53
CA PHE A 257 -5.01 -7.50 0.24
C PHE A 257 -4.40 -8.68 1.02
N LYS A 258 -4.76 -8.83 2.29
CA LYS A 258 -4.42 -10.01 3.09
C LYS A 258 -5.01 -11.28 2.49
N GLY A 259 -6.31 -11.27 2.16
CA GLY A 259 -6.98 -12.42 1.53
C GLY A 259 -6.32 -12.84 0.21
N PHE A 260 -5.86 -11.88 -0.59
CA PHE A 260 -5.11 -12.15 -1.82
C PHE A 260 -3.80 -12.90 -1.54
N PHE A 261 -2.99 -12.46 -0.59
CA PHE A 261 -1.74 -13.15 -0.24
C PHE A 261 -1.96 -14.54 0.34
N LEU A 262 -2.94 -14.70 1.25
CA LEU A 262 -3.28 -16.02 1.78
C LEU A 262 -3.80 -16.95 0.67
N ALA A 263 -4.54 -16.43 -0.31
CA ALA A 263 -5.01 -17.21 -1.45
C ALA A 263 -3.87 -17.64 -2.38
N ILE A 264 -2.88 -16.78 -2.63
CA ILE A 264 -1.69 -17.15 -3.41
C ILE A 264 -0.91 -18.28 -2.71
N ASP A 265 -0.72 -18.17 -1.40
CA ASP A 265 -0.03 -19.22 -0.64
C ASP A 265 -0.81 -20.53 -0.65
N ALA A 266 -2.12 -20.48 -0.37
CA ALA A 266 -3.01 -21.63 -0.46
C ALA A 266 -2.94 -22.31 -1.84
N PHE A 267 -2.93 -21.52 -2.91
CA PHE A 267 -2.77 -22.03 -4.27
C PHE A 267 -1.42 -22.73 -4.46
N SER A 268 -0.33 -22.15 -3.96
CA SER A 268 1.00 -22.79 -4.00
C SER A 268 1.03 -24.11 -3.24
N VAL A 269 0.43 -24.18 -2.06
CA VAL A 269 0.34 -25.44 -1.29
C VAL A 269 -0.41 -26.49 -2.10
N THR A 270 -1.54 -26.13 -2.71
CA THR A 270 -2.32 -27.09 -3.51
C THR A 270 -1.60 -27.58 -4.77
N GLN A 271 -0.75 -26.74 -5.39
CA GLN A 271 -0.07 -27.12 -6.63
C GLN A 271 1.32 -27.73 -6.43
N LYS A 272 2.09 -27.21 -5.48
CA LYS A 272 3.51 -27.53 -5.26
C LYS A 272 3.77 -28.32 -3.98
N GLY A 273 2.78 -28.42 -3.09
CA GLY A 273 2.92 -29.06 -1.79
C GLY A 273 3.77 -28.27 -0.79
N SER A 274 4.14 -27.02 -1.12
CA SER A 274 5.00 -26.18 -0.29
C SER A 274 4.40 -24.78 -0.10
N HIS A 275 4.52 -24.24 1.12
CA HIS A 275 4.16 -22.85 1.40
C HIS A 275 5.17 -21.89 0.77
N ILE A 276 4.68 -20.78 0.21
CA ILE A 276 5.53 -19.67 -0.22
C ILE A 276 6.13 -18.99 1.02
N PHE A 277 5.38 -18.99 2.12
CA PHE A 277 5.79 -18.38 3.38
C PHE A 277 7.05 -19.00 3.99
N ASP A 278 7.37 -20.26 3.68
CA ASP A 278 8.59 -20.92 4.16
C ASP A 278 9.85 -20.29 3.53
N TYR A 279 9.73 -19.80 2.30
CA TYR A 279 10.83 -19.14 1.58
C TYR A 279 10.88 -17.62 1.85
N ALA A 280 9.76 -17.02 2.22
CA ALA A 280 9.64 -15.58 2.42
C ALA A 280 8.97 -15.24 3.76
N VAL A 281 9.80 -15.11 4.81
CA VAL A 281 9.37 -14.75 6.18
C VAL A 281 8.55 -13.45 6.23
N THR A 282 8.78 -12.52 5.30
CA THR A 282 8.01 -11.26 5.22
C THR A 282 6.54 -11.48 4.88
N LEU A 283 6.17 -12.58 4.21
CA LEU A 283 4.77 -12.88 3.86
C LEU A 283 3.97 -13.41 5.06
N TRP A 284 4.65 -13.97 6.07
CA TRP A 284 4.03 -14.31 7.35
C TRP A 284 3.40 -13.09 8.04
N LEU A 285 3.82 -11.88 7.67
CA LEU A 285 3.21 -10.66 8.19
C LEU A 285 1.71 -10.58 7.90
N PHE A 286 1.26 -11.19 6.79
CA PHE A 286 -0.15 -11.20 6.39
C PHE A 286 -0.99 -12.24 7.17
N VAL A 287 -0.37 -13.18 7.88
CA VAL A 287 -1.11 -14.17 8.69
C VAL A 287 -1.71 -13.51 9.95
N GLY A 288 -1.01 -12.53 10.54
CA GLY A 288 -1.49 -11.83 11.73
C GLY A 288 -2.40 -10.63 11.47
N PRO A 289 -2.84 -9.94 12.53
CA PRO A 289 -3.78 -8.83 12.45
C PRO A 289 -3.14 -7.47 12.14
N ILE A 290 -1.83 -7.43 11.83
CA ILE A 290 -1.04 -6.19 11.72
C ILE A 290 -1.65 -5.16 10.76
N VAL A 291 -2.31 -5.63 9.70
CA VAL A 291 -2.94 -4.79 8.67
C VAL A 291 -4.03 -3.89 9.29
N ILE A 292 -4.82 -4.39 10.24
CA ILE A 292 -5.84 -3.57 10.92
C ILE A 292 -5.20 -2.46 11.74
N TYR A 293 -4.09 -2.81 12.42
CA TYR A 293 -3.39 -1.91 13.32
C TYR A 293 -2.62 -0.82 12.58
N SER A 294 -2.02 -1.14 11.44
CA SER A 294 -1.18 -0.20 10.69
C SER A 294 -1.96 0.83 9.86
N TYR A 295 -3.18 0.47 9.43
CA TYR A 295 -4.00 1.33 8.56
C TYR A 295 -4.93 2.28 9.34
N VAL A 296 -5.55 1.82 10.43
CA VAL A 296 -6.59 2.61 11.14
C VAL A 296 -6.35 2.69 12.63
N PHE A 297 -6.07 1.57 13.30
CA PHE A 297 -6.18 1.52 14.76
C PHE A 297 -5.08 2.30 15.49
N ASN A 298 -3.86 2.35 14.94
CA ASN A 298 -2.78 3.17 15.49
C ASN A 298 -3.02 4.69 15.45
N ASN A 299 -4.11 5.13 14.83
CA ASN A 299 -4.56 6.52 14.83
C ASN A 299 -6.09 6.60 14.96
N ILE A 300 -6.68 5.76 15.79
CA ILE A 300 -8.13 5.63 15.90
C ILE A 300 -8.84 6.95 16.20
N TRP A 301 -8.26 7.81 17.04
CA TRP A 301 -8.83 9.12 17.36
C TRP A 301 -8.68 10.14 16.25
N GLY A 302 -7.71 9.95 15.36
CA GLY A 302 -7.64 10.67 14.09
C GLY A 302 -8.85 10.42 13.21
N PHE A 303 -9.25 9.15 13.05
CA PHE A 303 -10.44 8.75 12.29
C PHE A 303 -11.74 9.10 13.03
N TYR A 304 -11.81 8.85 14.32
CA TYR A 304 -13.02 8.97 15.13
C TYR A 304 -12.98 10.16 16.11
N ARG A 305 -12.47 11.32 15.66
CA ARG A 305 -12.31 12.53 16.50
C ARG A 305 -13.60 12.98 17.22
N ASN A 306 -14.76 12.82 16.57
CA ASN A 306 -16.05 13.19 17.17
C ASN A 306 -16.48 12.20 18.26
N LEU A 307 -16.13 10.91 18.11
CA LEU A 307 -16.36 9.90 19.13
C LEU A 307 -15.51 10.22 20.37
N TRP A 308 -14.24 10.53 20.16
CA TRP A 308 -13.33 10.97 21.22
C TRP A 308 -13.91 12.15 22.01
N LEU A 309 -14.31 13.22 21.31
CA LEU A 309 -14.86 14.43 21.92
C LEU A 309 -16.16 14.16 22.69
N THR A 310 -16.99 13.21 22.23
CA THR A 310 -18.21 12.79 22.92
C THR A 310 -17.88 12.06 24.22
N VAL A 311 -16.91 11.15 24.19
CA VAL A 311 -16.50 10.38 25.39
C VAL A 311 -15.89 11.29 26.45
N GLU A 312 -15.05 12.23 26.04
CA GLU A 312 -14.47 13.23 26.95
C GLU A 312 -15.53 14.12 27.58
N ARG A 313 -16.54 14.56 26.82
CA ARG A 313 -17.61 15.42 27.34
C ARG A 313 -18.61 14.71 28.24
N THR A 314 -18.88 13.43 27.99
CA THR A 314 -19.92 12.68 28.71
C THR A 314 -19.41 11.98 29.96
N SER A 315 -18.22 11.39 29.89
CA SER A 315 -17.67 10.60 30.99
C SER A 315 -16.37 11.16 31.53
N GLY A 316 -15.45 11.56 30.66
CA GLY A 316 -14.08 11.93 31.03
C GLY A 316 -13.28 10.81 31.73
N SER A 317 -13.81 9.59 31.84
CA SER A 317 -13.14 8.49 32.53
C SER A 317 -12.25 7.68 31.59
N ILE A 318 -11.09 7.27 32.09
CA ILE A 318 -10.13 6.41 31.38
C ILE A 318 -10.78 5.09 30.93
N LYS A 319 -11.65 4.50 31.75
CA LYS A 319 -12.35 3.25 31.41
C LYS A 319 -13.29 3.43 30.21
N ALA A 320 -14.06 4.51 30.19
CA ALA A 320 -14.94 4.83 29.06
C ALA A 320 -14.15 5.13 27.79
N PHE A 321 -13.01 5.82 27.93
CA PHE A 321 -12.09 6.09 26.84
C PHE A 321 -11.57 4.80 26.19
N VAL A 322 -11.01 3.88 26.98
CA VAL A 322 -10.49 2.60 26.46
C VAL A 322 -11.60 1.77 25.83
N LYS A 323 -12.77 1.68 26.48
CA LYS A 323 -13.92 0.97 25.92
C LYS A 323 -14.34 1.56 24.57
N ALA A 324 -14.35 2.88 24.44
CA ALA A 324 -14.67 3.55 23.19
C ALA A 324 -13.61 3.34 22.11
N SER A 325 -12.32 3.25 22.47
CA SER A 325 -11.25 2.89 21.53
C SER A 325 -11.44 1.48 20.97
N LEU A 326 -11.95 0.52 21.74
CA LEU A 326 -12.09 -0.87 21.27
C LEU A 326 -13.30 -1.09 20.35
N LEU A 327 -14.32 -0.22 20.42
CA LEU A 327 -15.57 -0.39 19.64
C LEU A 327 -15.36 -0.48 18.11
N PRO A 328 -14.53 0.36 17.47
CA PRO A 328 -14.29 0.27 16.03
C PRO A 328 -13.42 -0.93 15.61
N LEU A 329 -12.69 -1.55 16.54
CA LEU A 329 -11.77 -2.65 16.26
C LEU A 329 -12.47 -4.00 16.12
N TRP A 330 -13.57 -4.21 16.85
CA TRP A 330 -14.23 -5.51 16.96
C TRP A 330 -14.61 -6.12 15.61
N MET A 331 -15.27 -5.35 14.74
CA MET A 331 -15.74 -5.88 13.45
C MET A 331 -14.61 -6.20 12.48
N PRO A 332 -13.62 -5.31 12.24
CA PRO A 332 -12.45 -5.63 11.43
C PRO A 332 -11.68 -6.84 11.96
N LEU A 333 -11.44 -6.88 13.27
CA LEU A 333 -10.69 -7.96 13.90
C LEU A 333 -11.41 -9.31 13.77
N LEU A 334 -12.74 -9.33 13.92
CA LEU A 334 -13.52 -10.54 13.71
C LEU A 334 -13.39 -11.09 12.28
N LEU A 335 -13.48 -10.20 11.27
CA LEU A 335 -13.30 -10.60 9.87
C LEU A 335 -11.89 -11.15 9.62
N ASP A 336 -10.88 -10.52 10.22
CA ASP A 336 -9.47 -10.92 10.10
C ASP A 336 -9.18 -12.26 10.77
N VAL A 337 -9.70 -12.48 11.99
CA VAL A 337 -9.62 -13.77 12.69
C VAL A 337 -10.24 -14.87 11.86
N ILE A 338 -11.45 -14.66 11.34
CA ILE A 338 -12.14 -15.68 10.52
C ILE A 338 -11.29 -16.03 9.30
N LEU A 339 -10.75 -15.02 8.61
CA LEU A 339 -9.94 -15.21 7.43
C LEU A 339 -8.63 -15.97 7.75
N THR A 340 -7.95 -15.63 8.84
CA THR A 340 -6.75 -16.37 9.29
C THR A 340 -7.09 -17.80 9.73
N LEU A 341 -8.14 -18.00 10.52
CA LEU A 341 -8.52 -19.33 11.01
C LEU A 341 -8.94 -20.27 9.87
N LEU A 342 -9.70 -19.77 8.89
CA LEU A 342 -10.06 -20.55 7.71
C LEU A 342 -8.81 -20.97 6.94
N TYR A 343 -7.89 -20.04 6.70
CA TYR A 343 -6.62 -20.33 6.04
C TYR A 343 -5.81 -21.40 6.80
N THR A 344 -5.65 -21.24 8.12
CA THR A 344 -4.93 -22.19 8.97
C THR A 344 -5.59 -23.57 8.98
N ALA A 345 -6.92 -23.64 9.10
CA ALA A 345 -7.64 -24.90 9.16
C ALA A 345 -7.52 -25.72 7.87
N PHE A 346 -7.54 -25.07 6.71
CA PHE A 346 -7.53 -25.77 5.41
C PHE A 346 -6.12 -25.99 4.86
N PHE A 347 -5.19 -25.07 5.09
CA PHE A 347 -3.89 -25.09 4.38
C PHE A 347 -2.68 -25.20 5.30
N ASN A 348 -2.78 -24.88 6.59
CA ASN A 348 -1.61 -24.81 7.48
C ASN A 348 -1.94 -25.34 8.88
N HIS A 349 -2.49 -26.55 8.94
CA HIS A 349 -2.96 -27.17 10.18
C HIS A 349 -1.80 -27.65 11.08
N GLU A 350 -0.65 -27.99 10.49
CA GLU A 350 0.56 -28.42 11.20
C GLU A 350 1.12 -27.32 12.13
N HIS A 351 1.05 -26.06 11.69
CA HIS A 351 1.48 -24.90 12.49
C HIS A 351 0.32 -24.16 13.17
N ALA A 352 -0.86 -24.77 13.29
CA ALA A 352 -2.04 -24.11 13.85
C ALA A 352 -1.80 -23.55 15.25
N ALA A 353 -1.11 -24.29 16.13
CA ALA A 353 -0.81 -23.84 17.49
C ALA A 353 0.08 -22.58 17.51
N PHE A 354 1.09 -22.53 16.64
CA PHE A 354 1.92 -21.34 16.48
C PHE A 354 1.12 -20.17 15.93
N ILE A 355 0.34 -20.37 14.87
CA ILE A 355 -0.44 -19.30 14.23
C ILE A 355 -1.46 -18.71 15.20
N VAL A 356 -2.19 -19.55 15.93
CA VAL A 356 -3.19 -19.11 16.91
C VAL A 356 -2.52 -18.37 18.08
N SER A 357 -1.42 -18.90 18.64
CA SER A 357 -0.71 -18.23 19.73
C SER A 357 -0.12 -16.89 19.29
N LEU A 358 0.52 -16.85 18.12
CA LEU A 358 1.03 -15.62 17.51
C LEU A 358 -0.08 -14.60 17.28
N TYR A 359 -1.23 -15.02 16.75
CA TYR A 359 -2.37 -14.13 16.50
C TYR A 359 -2.90 -13.52 17.80
N VAL A 360 -3.13 -14.34 18.82
CA VAL A 360 -3.63 -13.89 20.13
C VAL A 360 -2.63 -12.93 20.77
N SER A 361 -1.34 -13.29 20.81
CA SER A 361 -0.29 -12.42 21.36
C SER A 361 -0.16 -11.11 20.57
N ALA A 362 -0.29 -11.15 19.25
CA ALA A 362 -0.29 -9.96 18.41
C ALA A 362 -1.47 -9.03 18.73
N VAL A 363 -2.68 -9.54 18.92
CA VAL A 363 -3.84 -8.72 19.34
C VAL A 363 -3.58 -8.10 20.71
N LEU A 364 -3.06 -8.87 21.67
CA LEU A 364 -2.78 -8.40 23.03
C LEU A 364 -1.65 -7.36 23.09
N ILE A 365 -0.69 -7.38 22.16
CA ILE A 365 0.40 -6.40 22.06
C ILE A 365 -0.04 -5.17 21.26
N LEU A 366 -0.62 -5.36 20.08
CA LEU A 366 -0.93 -4.29 19.14
C LEU A 366 -2.14 -3.45 19.58
N THR A 367 -3.06 -4.00 20.38
CA THR A 367 -4.19 -3.24 20.92
C THR A 367 -3.76 -2.13 21.89
N PRO A 368 -3.07 -2.41 23.01
CA PRO A 368 -2.58 -1.34 23.88
C PRO A 368 -1.63 -0.42 23.12
N PHE A 369 -0.75 -0.95 22.27
CA PHE A 369 0.17 -0.16 21.46
C PHE A 369 -0.54 0.80 20.50
N GLY A 370 -1.60 0.36 19.83
CA GLY A 370 -2.39 1.21 18.93
C GLY A 370 -3.09 2.35 19.67
N ILE A 371 -3.57 2.12 20.89
CA ILE A 371 -4.13 3.17 21.74
C ILE A 371 -3.04 4.18 22.13
N ILE A 372 -1.85 3.71 22.55
CA ILE A 372 -0.69 4.56 22.85
C ILE A 372 -0.34 5.44 21.64
N ALA A 373 -0.18 4.84 20.46
CA ALA A 373 0.15 5.52 19.22
C ALA A 373 -0.86 6.63 18.91
N SER A 374 -2.15 6.35 19.09
CA SER A 374 -3.23 7.30 18.84
C SER A 374 -3.30 8.46 19.86
N ILE A 375 -2.64 8.36 21.02
CA ILE A 375 -2.57 9.42 22.03
C ILE A 375 -1.30 10.27 21.86
N ILE A 376 -0.15 9.62 21.69
CA ILE A 376 1.16 10.30 21.67
C ILE A 376 1.40 11.00 20.33
N SER A 377 1.05 10.33 19.23
CA SER A 377 1.29 10.80 17.87
C SER A 377 -0.01 10.81 17.04
N PRO A 378 -1.06 11.52 17.52
CA PRO A 378 -2.30 11.61 16.78
C PRO A 378 -2.08 12.34 15.47
N LYS A 379 -2.77 11.90 14.42
CA LYS A 379 -2.83 12.64 13.17
C LYS A 379 -4.27 12.96 12.84
N ALA A 380 -4.55 14.24 12.59
CA ALA A 380 -5.86 14.64 12.11
C ALA A 380 -6.10 14.00 10.74
N VAL A 381 -7.11 13.15 10.63
CA VAL A 381 -7.53 12.58 9.35
C VAL A 381 -8.36 13.63 8.62
N LYS A 382 -7.67 14.50 7.87
CA LYS A 382 -8.28 15.54 7.02
C LYS A 382 -8.34 15.09 5.56
N GLY A 383 -9.31 15.60 4.81
CA GLY A 383 -9.52 15.24 3.42
C GLY A 383 -10.13 13.85 3.22
N GLY A 384 -10.45 13.50 1.98
CA GLY A 384 -10.89 12.15 1.64
C GLY A 384 -9.76 11.13 1.80
N VAL A 385 -9.96 9.93 1.25
CA VAL A 385 -8.87 8.97 0.97
C VAL A 385 -7.70 9.66 0.21
N PHE A 386 -8.01 10.80 -0.42
CA PHE A 386 -7.26 11.58 -1.40
C PHE A 386 -6.34 12.70 -0.90
N SER A 387 -5.99 12.76 0.39
CA SER A 387 -5.03 13.76 0.86
C SER A 387 -3.63 13.17 0.98
N PHE A 388 -2.61 13.93 0.59
CA PHE A 388 -1.19 13.64 0.81
C PHE A 388 -0.78 13.54 2.29
N ASP A 389 -1.69 13.89 3.20
CA ASP A 389 -1.44 13.81 4.63
C ASP A 389 -1.43 12.35 5.09
N ALA A 390 -0.32 11.97 5.72
CA ALA A 390 -0.18 10.68 6.37
C ALA A 390 -1.32 10.49 7.38
N LYS A 391 -2.16 9.47 7.15
CA LYS A 391 -3.33 9.17 7.98
C LYS A 391 -3.00 8.45 9.27
N ALA A 392 -1.76 7.98 9.40
CA ALA A 392 -1.22 7.29 10.56
C ALA A 392 0.25 7.69 10.78
N SER A 393 0.79 7.42 11.96
CA SER A 393 2.18 7.72 12.29
C SER A 393 3.12 6.64 11.73
N TYR A 394 4.04 7.04 10.82
CA TYR A 394 5.00 6.11 10.23
C TYR A 394 5.90 5.48 11.28
N LEU A 395 6.37 6.26 12.25
CA LEU A 395 7.21 5.77 13.34
C LEU A 395 6.51 4.64 14.11
N TYR A 396 5.27 4.85 14.54
CA TYR A 396 4.50 3.83 15.27
C TYR A 396 4.12 2.65 14.36
N ASN A 397 3.98 2.84 13.05
CA ASN A 397 3.86 1.72 12.11
C ASN A 397 5.12 0.87 12.06
N PHE A 398 6.31 1.48 11.97
CA PHE A 398 7.56 0.73 12.00
C PHE A 398 7.76 -0.01 13.32
N ILE A 399 7.44 0.63 14.45
CA ILE A 399 7.51 -0.02 15.76
C ILE A 399 6.50 -1.16 15.85
N ALA A 400 5.26 -0.99 15.36
CA ALA A 400 4.27 -2.07 15.32
C ALA A 400 4.75 -3.26 14.47
N ILE A 401 5.35 -3.00 13.31
CA ILE A 401 5.96 -4.03 12.46
C ILE A 401 7.11 -4.73 13.18
N ALA A 402 7.96 -3.98 13.88
CA ALA A 402 9.07 -4.56 14.65
C ALA A 402 8.56 -5.43 15.81
N LEU A 403 7.61 -4.93 16.62
CA LEU A 403 7.01 -5.68 17.73
C LEU A 403 6.31 -6.95 17.25
N PHE A 404 5.57 -6.86 16.15
CA PHE A 404 4.94 -8.02 15.55
C PHE A 404 5.97 -8.97 14.92
N GLY A 405 7.01 -8.44 14.30
CA GLY A 405 8.15 -9.18 13.78
C GLY A 405 8.85 -10.03 14.86
N MET A 406 8.99 -9.48 16.07
CA MET A 406 9.56 -10.21 17.20
C MET A 406 8.72 -11.43 17.63
N LEU A 407 7.43 -11.48 17.29
CA LEU A 407 6.60 -12.66 17.57
C LEU A 407 6.93 -13.86 16.68
N PHE A 408 7.68 -13.66 15.59
CA PHE A 408 8.18 -14.74 14.73
C PHE A 408 9.49 -15.36 15.22
N LEU A 409 10.15 -14.78 16.23
CA LEU A 409 11.39 -15.32 16.79
C LEU A 409 11.31 -16.80 17.24
N PRO A 410 10.19 -17.33 17.75
CA PRO A 410 10.07 -18.75 18.07
C PRO A 410 10.29 -19.70 16.87
N LEU A 411 10.16 -19.21 15.63
CA LEU A 411 10.51 -19.98 14.43
C LEU A 411 12.01 -20.27 14.33
N LEU A 412 12.86 -19.44 14.95
CA LEU A 412 14.30 -19.67 15.01
C LEU A 412 14.69 -20.63 16.13
N HIS A 413 14.08 -20.48 17.30
CA HIS A 413 14.36 -21.33 18.46
C HIS A 413 13.20 -21.31 19.47
N PRO A 414 12.71 -22.47 19.98
CA PRO A 414 11.55 -22.52 20.87
C PRO A 414 11.68 -21.71 22.17
N VAL A 415 12.88 -21.58 22.74
CA VAL A 415 13.11 -20.74 23.95
C VAL A 415 12.68 -19.28 23.74
N LEU A 416 12.66 -18.80 22.49
CA LEU A 416 12.25 -17.43 22.17
C LEU A 416 10.74 -17.19 22.37
N TYR A 417 9.93 -18.22 22.66
CA TYR A 417 8.57 -18.02 23.19
C TYR A 417 8.54 -17.20 24.49
N LEU A 418 9.64 -17.19 25.26
CA LEU A 418 9.78 -16.33 26.45
C LEU A 418 9.73 -14.82 26.12
N MET A 419 9.89 -14.43 24.86
CA MET A 419 9.70 -13.04 24.42
C MET A 419 8.24 -12.61 24.45
N TYR A 420 7.28 -13.52 24.31
CA TYR A 420 5.85 -13.18 24.31
C TYR A 420 5.41 -12.49 25.61
N PRO A 421 5.62 -13.08 26.80
CA PRO A 421 5.28 -12.41 28.05
C PRO A 421 6.08 -11.12 28.29
N LEU A 422 7.34 -11.05 27.83
CA LEU A 422 8.15 -9.83 27.94
C LEU A 422 7.56 -8.67 27.12
N LEU A 423 7.21 -8.93 25.86
CA LEU A 423 6.59 -7.93 24.97
C LEU A 423 5.21 -7.51 25.48
N LEU A 424 4.42 -8.45 25.99
CA LEU A 424 3.15 -8.16 26.65
C LEU A 424 3.35 -7.26 27.87
N ALA A 425 4.24 -7.63 28.80
CA ALA A 425 4.52 -6.83 29.98
C ALA A 425 5.00 -5.42 29.61
N GLY A 426 5.92 -5.29 28.66
CA GLY A 426 6.44 -4.00 28.21
C GLY A 426 5.37 -3.12 27.57
N THR A 427 4.53 -3.68 26.70
CA THR A 427 3.45 -2.92 26.04
C THR A 427 2.34 -2.51 27.01
N TYR A 428 1.95 -3.37 27.95
CA TYR A 428 0.98 -3.02 28.99
C TYR A 428 1.56 -2.01 29.99
N PHE A 429 2.83 -2.14 30.37
CA PHE A 429 3.50 -1.14 31.21
C PHE A 429 3.50 0.24 30.54
N ALA A 430 3.89 0.32 29.27
CA ALA A 430 3.84 1.55 28.49
C ALA A 430 2.42 2.10 28.38
N PHE A 431 1.42 1.22 28.18
CA PHE A 431 0.02 1.60 28.13
C PHE A 431 -0.43 2.25 29.45
N PHE A 432 -0.17 1.62 30.58
CA PHE A 432 -0.53 2.19 31.89
C PHE A 432 0.18 3.51 32.17
N ALA A 433 1.47 3.63 31.82
CA ALA A 433 2.23 4.86 31.96
C ALA A 433 1.59 6.01 31.14
N VAL A 434 1.26 5.76 29.88
CA VAL A 434 0.62 6.74 28.99
C VAL A 434 -0.79 7.09 29.45
N MET A 435 -1.56 6.12 29.93
CA MET A 435 -2.91 6.37 30.46
C MET A 435 -2.88 7.20 31.74
N LYS A 436 -1.83 7.08 32.57
CA LYS A 436 -1.62 7.95 33.75
C LYS A 436 -1.35 9.40 33.35
N GLU A 437 -0.62 9.61 32.26
CA GLU A 437 -0.30 10.94 31.71
C GLU A 437 -1.38 11.50 30.76
N TYR A 438 -2.43 10.73 30.47
CA TYR A 438 -3.52 11.12 29.58
C TYR A 438 -4.13 12.52 29.87
N PRO A 439 -4.29 12.97 31.14
CA PRO A 439 -4.79 14.31 31.43
C PRO A 439 -3.96 15.45 30.80
N VAL A 440 -2.67 15.22 30.55
CA VAL A 440 -1.80 16.17 29.84
C VAL A 440 -1.94 15.98 28.33
N TYR A 441 -1.87 14.73 27.86
CA TYR A 441 -1.96 14.43 26.43
C TYR A 441 -3.29 14.82 25.79
N LYS A 442 -4.40 14.83 26.54
CA LYS A 442 -5.73 15.19 26.00
C LYS A 442 -5.77 16.59 25.40
N TYR A 443 -5.00 17.54 25.94
CA TYR A 443 -4.93 18.91 25.41
C TYR A 443 -4.17 18.95 24.09
N LYS A 444 -3.04 18.26 24.00
CA LYS A 444 -2.27 18.10 22.76
C LYS A 444 -3.06 17.35 21.68
N LEU A 445 -3.81 16.33 22.09
CA LEU A 445 -4.72 15.57 21.24
C LEU A 445 -5.83 16.49 20.69
N PHE A 446 -6.47 17.29 21.54
CA PHE A 446 -7.45 18.29 21.13
C PHE A 446 -6.86 19.27 20.11
N GLU A 447 -5.68 19.81 20.42
CA GLU A 447 -5.00 20.78 19.58
C GLU A 447 -4.68 20.21 18.19
N THR A 448 -4.13 19.00 18.16
CA THR A 448 -3.75 18.33 16.91
C THR A 448 -4.97 17.96 16.06
N LEU A 449 -6.05 17.49 16.69
CA LEU A 449 -7.25 17.02 15.97
C LEU A 449 -8.19 18.16 15.52
N PHE A 450 -8.20 19.28 16.25
CA PHE A 450 -9.17 20.37 16.04
C PHE A 450 -8.55 21.75 15.82
N LYS A 451 -7.41 22.09 16.45
CA LYS A 451 -6.82 23.45 16.39
C LYS A 451 -5.70 23.65 15.38
N SER A 452 -5.08 22.60 14.81
CA SER A 452 -3.97 22.74 13.83
C SER A 452 -4.43 23.25 12.44
N ASN A 453 -5.24 24.31 12.45
CA ASN A 453 -5.84 25.04 11.34
C ASN A 453 -5.57 26.55 11.52
N THR A 454 -4.30 26.89 11.71
CA THR A 454 -3.72 28.16 11.26
C THR A 454 -2.45 27.84 10.51
#